data_AF-A0A1V5NJV2-F1
#
_entry.id   AF-A0A1V5NJV2-F1
#
_cell.length_a   1.000
_cell.length_b   1.000
_cell.length_c   1.000
_cell.angle_alpha   90.00
_cell.angle_beta   90.00
_cell.angle_gamma   90.00
#
_symmetry.space_group_name_H-M   'P 1'
#
loop_
_entity.id
_entity.type
_entity.pdbx_description
1 polymer ?
#
loop_
_entity_poly.entity_id
_entity_poly.type
_entity_poly.pdbx_seq_one_letter_code
_entity_poly.pdbx_strand_id
1 'polypeptide(L)'
;MKKLLYNDLEFEIEKTGPTWEIRRAGAVVATGLYVGLPDAEAEAKAVALARTMYPVGVKVVGPDVAHPITVGDIKYYPPDVAHPNFVSWEKDSPSFPKQL
;
A
#
# COMPACT_ATOMS: atom_id res chain seq x y z
N MET A 1 5.30 20.85 -9.81
CA MET A 1 5.35 19.89 -8.68
C MET A 1 3.93 19.55 -8.27
N LYS A 2 3.59 18.26 -8.23
CA LYS A 2 2.26 17.76 -7.88
C LYS A 2 2.36 16.80 -6.71
N LYS A 3 1.50 16.97 -5.70
CA LYS A 3 1.43 16.07 -4.55
C LYS A 3 0.44 14.94 -4.82
N LEU A 4 0.80 13.73 -4.40
CA LEU A 4 -0.05 12.54 -4.42
C LEU A 4 -0.08 11.95 -3.01
N LEU A 5 -1.27 11.86 -2.42
CA LEU A 5 -1.48 11.06 -1.23
C LEU A 5 -1.95 9.68 -1.64
N TYR A 6 -1.22 8.64 -1.23
CA TYR A 6 -1.57 7.25 -1.50
C TYR A 6 -1.13 6.36 -0.35
N ASN A 7 -2.07 5.58 0.21
CA ASN A 7 -1.83 4.67 1.33
C ASN A 7 -1.17 5.37 2.53
N ASP A 8 -1.69 6.54 2.92
CA ASP A 8 -1.12 7.41 3.97
C ASP A 8 0.33 7.86 3.73
N LEU A 9 0.86 7.68 2.51
CA LEU A 9 2.15 8.16 2.08
C LEU A 9 1.98 9.38 1.18
N GLU A 10 2.73 10.45 1.46
CA GLU A 10 2.84 11.61 0.57
C GLU A 10 3.98 11.40 -0.44
N PHE A 11 3.65 11.55 -1.71
CA PHE A 11 4.58 11.57 -2.83
C PHE A 11 4.56 12.92 -3.52
N GLU A 12 5.69 13.29 -4.09
CA GLU A 12 5.84 14.50 -4.88
C GLU A 12 6.32 14.11 -6.26
N ILE A 13 5.56 14.50 -7.28
CA ILE A 13 5.87 14.26 -8.68
C ILE A 13 6.34 15.58 -9.26
N GLU A 14 7.57 15.59 -9.77
CA GLU A 14 8.23 16.80 -10.23
C GLU A 14 8.86 16.59 -11.60
N LYS A 15 8.76 17.61 -12.45
CA LYS A 15 9.44 17.66 -13.73
C LYS A 15 10.80 18.31 -13.53
N THR A 16 11.86 17.57 -13.81
CA THR A 16 13.25 17.99 -13.66
C THR A 16 13.89 18.01 -15.06
N GLY A 17 13.87 19.17 -15.71
CA GLY A 17 14.31 19.31 -17.10
C GLY A 17 13.41 18.56 -18.09
N PRO A 18 13.97 17.70 -18.97
CA PRO A 18 13.18 16.87 -19.89
C PRO A 18 12.62 15.59 -19.24
N THR A 19 12.98 15.32 -17.99
CA THR A 19 12.66 14.10 -17.25
C THR A 19 11.72 14.37 -16.08
N TRP A 20 11.17 13.30 -15.51
CA TRP A 20 10.33 13.33 -14.32
C TRP A 20 10.97 12.55 -13.16
N GLU A 21 10.71 13.04 -11.96
CA GLU A 21 11.13 12.46 -10.69
C GLU A 21 9.93 12.23 -9.78
N ILE A 22 10.01 11.16 -8.98
CA ILE A 22 9.09 10.89 -7.88
C ILE A 22 9.91 10.97 -6.59
N ARG A 23 9.45 11.80 -5.65
CA ARG A 23 10.04 11.98 -4.32
C ARG A 23 9.10 11.52 -3.23
N ARG A 24 9.67 11.08 -2.10
CA ARG A 24 8.97 10.75 -0.86
C ARG A 24 9.85 11.16 0.33
N ALA A 25 9.28 11.89 1.29
CA ALA A 25 9.99 12.35 2.49
C ALA A 25 11.36 13.01 2.18
N GLY A 26 11.42 13.80 1.11
CA GLY A 26 12.65 14.48 0.64
C GLY A 26 13.64 13.62 -0.15
N ALA A 27 13.44 12.30 -0.24
CA ALA A 27 14.29 11.40 -1.02
C ALA A 27 13.72 11.15 -2.42
N VAL A 28 14.60 11.07 -3.44
CA VAL A 28 14.25 10.67 -4.80
C VAL A 28 14.07 9.15 -4.82
N VAL A 29 12.86 8.67 -5.13
CA VAL A 29 12.54 7.24 -5.20
C VAL A 29 12.50 6.73 -6.64
N ALA A 30 12.29 7.61 -7.62
CA ALA A 30 12.44 7.31 -9.04
C ALA A 30 12.88 8.58 -9.80
N THR A 31 13.75 8.44 -10.80
CA THR A 31 14.29 9.56 -11.60
C THR A 31 14.46 9.17 -13.07
N GLY A 32 14.68 10.16 -13.94
CA GLY A 32 14.91 9.94 -15.37
C GLY A 32 13.67 9.46 -16.13
N LEU A 33 12.47 9.68 -15.60
CA LEU A 33 11.24 9.11 -16.15
C LEU A 33 10.67 9.94 -17.31
N TYR A 34 9.93 9.28 -18.20
CA TYR A 34 8.95 9.89 -19.11
C TYR A 34 9.47 11.01 -20.03
N VAL A 35 10.70 10.87 -20.53
CA VAL A 35 11.29 11.84 -21.46
C VAL A 35 10.41 12.03 -22.69
N GLY A 36 10.13 13.28 -23.02
CA GLY A 36 9.38 13.65 -24.23
C GLY A 36 7.87 13.37 -24.16
N LEU A 37 7.36 12.85 -23.05
CA LEU A 37 5.92 12.69 -22.88
C LEU A 37 5.24 14.04 -22.55
N PRO A 38 3.99 14.24 -23.02
CA PRO A 38 3.17 15.35 -22.55
C PRO A 38 3.00 15.32 -21.03
N ASP A 39 2.96 16.49 -20.40
CA ASP A 39 2.95 16.59 -18.94
C ASP A 39 1.81 15.81 -18.29
N ALA A 40 0.59 15.89 -18.84
CA ALA A 40 -0.56 15.15 -18.33
C ALA A 40 -0.37 13.62 -18.38
N GLU A 41 0.30 13.11 -19.43
CA GLU A 41 0.56 11.67 -19.57
C GLU A 41 1.67 11.22 -18.63
N ALA A 42 2.75 12.00 -18.52
CA ALA A 42 3.85 11.72 -17.61
C ALA A 42 3.38 11.72 -16.14
N GLU A 43 2.51 12.66 -15.76
CA GLU A 43 1.90 12.69 -14.44
C GLU A 43 1.05 11.45 -14.17
N ALA A 44 0.17 11.06 -15.10
CA ALA A 44 -0.68 9.88 -14.94
C ALA A 44 0.16 8.60 -14.76
N LYS A 45 1.24 8.45 -15.54
CA LYS A 45 2.18 7.33 -15.42
C LYS A 45 2.99 7.39 -14.12
N ALA A 46 3.40 8.57 -13.65
CA ALA A 46 4.08 8.74 -12.37
C ALA A 46 3.19 8.31 -11.19
N VAL A 47 1.89 8.64 -11.21
CA VAL A 47 0.93 8.18 -10.20
C VAL A 47 0.79 6.66 -10.23
N ALA A 48 0.65 6.07 -11.42
CA ALA A 48 0.56 4.61 -11.55
C ALA A 48 1.83 3.89 -11.06
N LEU A 49 3.00 4.45 -11.36
CA LEU A 49 4.28 3.94 -10.89
C LEU A 49 4.41 4.03 -9.37
N ALA A 50 4.03 5.16 -8.75
CA ALA A 50 4.04 5.30 -7.29
C ALA A 50 3.17 4.23 -6.60
N ARG A 51 2.00 3.93 -7.17
CA ARG A 51 1.12 2.85 -6.67
C ARG A 51 1.72 1.46 -6.84
N THR A 52 2.47 1.25 -7.92
CA THR A 52 3.13 -0.03 -8.22
C THR A 52 4.34 -0.24 -7.30
N MET A 53 5.11 0.81 -7.02
CA MET A 53 6.27 0.77 -6.13
C MET A 53 5.88 0.58 -4.65
N TYR A 54 4.71 1.07 -4.26
CA TYR A 54 4.20 0.99 -2.89
C TYR A 54 2.83 0.31 -2.85
N PRO A 55 2.72 -0.97 -3.27
CA PRO A 55 1.42 -1.62 -3.35
C PRO A 55 0.72 -1.61 -1.98
N VAL A 56 -0.58 -1.31 -1.98
CA VAL A 56 -1.44 -1.53 -0.81
C VAL A 56 -1.55 -3.05 -0.57
N GLY A 57 -0.72 -3.58 0.33
CA GLY A 57 -0.97 -4.90 0.89
C GLY A 57 -2.30 -4.87 1.66
N VAL A 58 -3.15 -5.88 1.50
CA VAL A 58 -4.33 -6.04 2.34
C VAL A 58 -3.85 -6.33 3.77
N LYS A 59 -4.00 -5.36 4.67
CA LYS A 59 -3.80 -5.57 6.10
C LYS A 59 -5.07 -6.19 6.66
N VAL A 60 -5.09 -7.52 6.81
CA VAL A 60 -6.09 -8.18 7.65
C VAL A 60 -5.74 -7.83 9.09
N VAL A 61 -6.43 -6.83 9.63
CA VAL A 61 -6.35 -6.51 11.06
C VAL A 61 -6.91 -7.72 11.79
N GLY A 62 -6.08 -8.34 12.64
CA GLY A 62 -6.52 -9.43 13.51
C GLY A 62 -7.78 -9.00 14.27
N PRO A 63 -8.71 -9.92 14.54
CA PRO A 63 -9.96 -9.58 15.18
C PRO A 63 -9.70 -8.93 16.54
N ASP A 64 -10.50 -7.94 16.90
CA ASP A 64 -10.31 -7.16 18.13
C ASP A 64 -10.38 -8.06 19.37
N VAL A 65 -9.21 -8.41 19.90
CA VAL A 65 -9.09 -9.27 21.08
C VAL A 65 -9.26 -8.52 22.39
N ALA A 66 -9.19 -7.18 22.36
CA ALA A 66 -9.41 -6.35 23.53
C ALA A 66 -10.91 -6.22 23.83
N HIS A 67 -11.75 -6.28 22.79
CA HIS A 67 -13.19 -6.15 22.92
C HIS A 67 -13.92 -7.46 22.55
N PRO A 68 -14.60 -8.09 23.50
CA PRO A 68 -15.36 -9.31 23.26
C PRO A 68 -16.59 -9.03 22.40
N ILE A 69 -16.90 -9.95 21.48
CA ILE A 69 -18.14 -9.88 20.72
C ILE A 69 -19.22 -10.63 21.52
N THR A 70 -20.40 -10.01 21.61
CA THR A 70 -21.52 -10.53 22.40
C THR A 70 -22.67 -10.95 21.49
N VAL A 71 -23.16 -12.18 21.62
CA VAL A 71 -24.33 -12.72 20.90
C VAL A 71 -25.27 -13.35 21.93
N GLY A 72 -26.35 -12.64 22.26
CA GLY A 72 -27.21 -13.00 23.40
C GLY A 72 -26.38 -12.98 24.70
N ASP A 73 -26.46 -14.06 25.48
CA ASP A 73 -25.68 -14.23 26.72
C ASP A 73 -24.25 -14.77 26.47
N ILE A 74 -23.88 -15.03 25.21
CA ILE A 74 -22.58 -15.60 24.86
C ILE A 74 -21.58 -14.48 24.60
N LYS A 75 -20.45 -14.56 25.30
CA LYS A 75 -19.29 -13.68 25.13
C LYS A 75 -18.16 -14.48 24.49
N TYR A 76 -17.75 -14.11 23.29
CA TYR A 76 -16.62 -14.76 22.63
C TYR A 76 -15.49 -13.75 22.35
N TYR A 77 -14.27 -14.19 22.63
CA TYR A 77 -13.06 -13.47 22.30
C TYR A 77 -12.49 -14.09 21.03
N PRO A 78 -12.24 -13.29 20.00
CA PRO A 78 -11.65 -13.83 18.80
C PRO A 78 -10.18 -14.20 19.05
N PRO A 79 -9.60 -15.13 18.27
CA PRO A 79 -8.26 -15.65 18.52
C PRO A 79 -7.20 -14.56 18.38
N ASP A 80 -6.30 -14.50 19.35
CA ASP A 80 -5.14 -13.61 19.38
C ASP A 80 -4.09 -14.07 18.35
N VAL A 81 -4.29 -13.62 17.11
CA VAL A 81 -3.34 -13.83 16.03
C VAL A 81 -2.25 -12.77 16.13
N ALA A 82 -1.14 -13.14 16.78
CA ALA A 82 0.04 -12.28 16.99
C ALA A 82 0.71 -11.77 15.68
N HIS A 83 0.25 -12.24 14.52
CA HIS A 83 0.80 -11.89 13.20
C HIS A 83 -0.31 -11.48 12.22
N PRO A 84 -0.07 -10.46 11.36
CA PRO A 84 -0.99 -10.13 10.28
C PRO A 84 -1.16 -11.33 9.33
N ASN A 85 -2.40 -11.71 9.06
CA ASN A 85 -2.69 -12.67 8.00
C ASN A 85 -2.50 -11.98 6.65
N PHE A 86 -1.42 -12.29 5.95
CA PHE A 86 -1.25 -11.86 4.57
C PHE A 86 -2.25 -12.60 3.69
N VAL A 87 -3.06 -11.88 2.93
CA VAL A 87 -3.88 -12.47 1.86
C VAL A 87 -2.93 -12.88 0.74
N SER A 88 -2.73 -14.19 0.53
CA SER A 88 -2.09 -14.68 -0.68
C SER A 88 -3.15 -14.78 -1.78
N TRP A 89 -3.05 -13.93 -2.79
CA TRP A 89 -4.03 -13.84 -3.89
C TRP A 89 -4.14 -15.10 -4.76
N GLU A 90 -3.20 -16.05 -4.66
CA GLU A 90 -3.21 -17.31 -5.41
C GLU A 90 -3.70 -18.52 -4.58
N LYS A 91 -4.14 -18.30 -3.34
CA LYS A 91 -4.54 -19.37 -2.41
C LYS A 91 -5.84 -19.01 -1.72
N ASP A 92 -6.91 -19.70 -2.08
CA ASP A 92 -8.22 -19.66 -1.40
C ASP A 92 -8.16 -20.38 -0.04
N SER A 93 -7.28 -19.93 0.87
CA SER A 93 -7.26 -20.45 2.24
C SER A 93 -6.56 -19.50 3.21
N PRO A 94 -7.17 -19.18 4.36
CA PRO A 94 -6.52 -18.44 5.45
C PRO A 94 -5.54 -19.30 6.27
N SER A 95 -5.09 -20.45 5.75
CA SER A 95 -4.21 -21.37 6.49
C SER A 95 -2.75 -20.92 6.46
N PHE A 96 -2.06 -21.08 7.59
CA PHE A 96 -0.65 -20.74 7.76
C PHE A 96 0.25 -21.56 6.80
N PRO A 97 1.36 -20.98 6.31
CA PRO A 97 2.36 -21.74 5.56
C PRO A 97 2.92 -22.86 6.44
N LYS A 98 3.06 -24.06 5.86
CA LYS A 98 3.58 -25.24 6.58
C LYS A 98 5.07 -25.12 6.95
N GLN A 99 5.77 -24.11 6.44
CA GLN A 99 7.16 -23.81 6.79
C GLN A 99 7.50 -22.36 6.45
N LEU A 100 8.32 -21.72 7.29
CA LEU A 100 8.86 -20.37 7.11
C LEU A 100 9.94 -20.32 6.02
#